data_AF-A0A1D3JEP1-F1
#
_entry.id   AF-A0A1D3JEP1-F1
#
_cell.length_a   1.000
_cell.length_b   1.000
_cell.length_c   1.000
_cell.angle_alpha   90.00
_cell.angle_beta   90.00
_cell.angle_gamma   90.00
#
_symmetry.space_group_name_H-M   'P 1'
#
loop_
_entity.id
_entity.type
_entity.pdbx_description
1 polymer ?
#
loop_
_entity_poly.entity_id
_entity_poly.type
_entity_poly.pdbx_seq_one_letter_code
_entity_poly.pdbx_strand_id
1 'polypeptide(L)'
;MAEGMFWSTTLNKYLGDYINNYTNTWSVSNEHKRFRDLNRILNFIIKRIKDKKPYDTPYELIPTYINNSADSHFMTWGYVCNRDSKISAHSDDIKNMKKFDDLCEHTVYIKNIFSEINSHNCKEIKNYIEQKISELRQIYTTSDSKYSNILRYYGFTSFSEINTTVEKLKSKCQENIAGTSLAGHQGEMPQYSGKNSSIIAVTSL
;
A
#
# COMPACT_ATOMS: atom_id res chain seq x y z
N MET A 1 9.49 16.68 29.11
CA MET A 1 10.35 17.56 28.29
C MET A 1 10.81 16.91 26.98
N ALA A 2 11.14 15.60 26.97
CA ALA A 2 11.56 14.90 25.74
C ALA A 2 10.46 14.77 24.65
N GLU A 3 9.19 14.57 25.03
CA GLU A 3 8.09 14.38 24.08
C GLU A 3 7.82 15.64 23.23
N GLY A 4 7.71 16.82 23.86
CA GLY A 4 7.46 18.07 23.12
C GLY A 4 8.60 18.43 22.17
N MET A 5 9.85 18.15 22.56
CA MET A 5 11.02 18.34 21.69
C MET A 5 10.98 17.40 20.49
N PHE A 6 10.58 16.14 20.70
CA PHE A 6 10.42 15.18 19.62
C PHE A 6 9.42 15.67 18.56
N TRP A 7 8.21 16.06 18.98
CA TRP A 7 7.16 16.48 18.04
C TRP A 7 7.50 17.77 17.30
N SER A 8 8.09 18.75 17.97
CA SER A 8 8.39 20.06 17.40
C SER A 8 9.66 20.10 16.54
N THR A 9 10.63 19.21 16.78
CA THR A 9 11.94 19.25 16.08
C THR A 9 12.30 17.93 15.41
N THR A 10 12.35 16.83 16.17
CA THR A 10 12.85 15.55 15.67
C THR A 10 11.97 14.98 14.56
N LEU A 11 10.65 14.99 14.74
CA LEU A 11 9.71 14.56 13.71
C LEU A 11 9.87 15.39 12.44
N ASN A 12 10.05 16.71 12.57
CA ASN A 12 10.19 17.57 11.41
C ASN A 12 11.41 17.22 10.57
N LYS A 13 12.53 16.94 11.22
CA LYS A 13 13.73 16.44 10.54
C LYS A 13 13.47 15.10 9.88
N TYR A 14 12.91 14.12 10.59
CA TYR A 14 12.66 12.79 10.02
C TYR A 14 11.70 12.80 8.84
N LEU A 15 10.64 13.60 8.92
CA LEU A 15 9.68 13.75 7.83
C LEU A 15 10.33 14.41 6.62
N GLY A 16 11.14 15.46 6.84
CA GLY A 16 11.91 16.12 5.79
C GLY A 16 12.90 15.19 5.11
N ASP A 17 13.69 14.46 5.89
CA ASP A 17 14.66 13.49 5.39
C ASP A 17 13.96 12.38 4.58
N TYR A 18 12.84 11.85 5.07
CA TYR A 18 12.05 10.85 4.33
C TYR A 18 11.53 11.41 3.00
N ILE A 19 10.88 12.57 3.01
CA ILE A 19 10.32 13.18 1.80
C ILE A 19 11.46 13.44 0.80
N ASN A 20 12.53 14.10 1.20
CA ASN A 20 13.63 14.45 0.29
C ASN A 20 14.35 13.24 -0.31
N ASN A 21 14.48 12.14 0.44
CA ASN A 21 15.18 10.95 -0.04
C ASN A 21 14.33 10.08 -0.98
N TYR A 22 13.00 10.07 -0.82
CA TYR A 22 12.14 9.12 -1.53
C TYR A 22 11.23 9.75 -2.58
N THR A 23 10.93 11.05 -2.53
CA THR A 23 9.96 11.65 -3.48
C THR A 23 10.39 11.56 -4.95
N ASN A 24 11.69 11.61 -5.24
CA ASN A 24 12.19 11.44 -6.61
C ASN A 24 11.84 10.06 -7.20
N THR A 25 11.59 9.05 -6.36
CA THR A 25 11.17 7.70 -6.80
C THR A 25 9.66 7.51 -6.76
N TRP A 26 8.87 8.54 -6.43
CA TRP A 26 7.42 8.42 -6.34
C TRP A 26 6.73 8.47 -7.69
N SER A 27 7.30 9.18 -8.67
CA SER A 27 6.81 9.22 -10.04
C SER A 27 6.76 7.82 -10.68
N VAL A 28 7.75 6.97 -10.38
CA VAL A 28 7.80 5.57 -10.85
C VAL A 28 6.94 4.61 -10.01
N SER A 29 6.36 5.08 -8.90
CA SER A 29 5.64 4.25 -7.93
C SER A 29 4.32 4.85 -7.45
N ASN A 30 3.58 5.51 -8.35
CA ASN A 30 2.27 6.13 -8.13
C ASN A 30 2.30 7.24 -7.08
N GLU A 31 2.79 8.41 -7.48
CA GLU A 31 3.06 9.55 -6.60
C GLU A 31 1.86 9.95 -5.74
N HIS A 32 0.68 10.10 -6.34
CA HIS A 32 -0.54 10.45 -5.62
C HIS A 32 -0.92 9.41 -4.56
N LYS A 33 -0.64 8.12 -4.80
CA LYS A 33 -0.85 7.08 -3.80
C LYS A 33 0.13 7.20 -2.65
N ARG A 34 1.42 7.44 -2.92
CA ARG A 34 2.44 7.65 -1.87
C ARG A 34 2.08 8.84 -0.96
N PHE A 35 1.57 9.92 -1.54
CA PHE A 35 1.07 11.07 -0.79
C PHE A 35 -0.17 10.75 0.07
N ARG A 36 -1.14 9.99 -0.47
CA ARG A 36 -2.28 9.53 0.33
C ARG A 36 -1.85 8.63 1.49
N ASP A 37 -0.91 7.71 1.25
CA ASP A 37 -0.39 6.82 2.28
C ASP A 37 0.30 7.61 3.40
N LEU A 38 1.16 8.58 3.05
CA LEU A 38 1.81 9.43 4.05
C LEU A 38 0.78 10.23 4.87
N ASN A 39 -0.20 10.84 4.21
CA ASN A 39 -1.29 11.54 4.91
C ASN A 39 -2.05 10.62 5.88
N ARG A 40 -2.36 9.39 5.48
CA ARG A 40 -3.01 8.40 6.35
C ARG A 40 -2.13 8.02 7.53
N ILE A 41 -0.83 7.84 7.33
CA ILE A 41 0.13 7.54 8.40
C ILE A 41 0.15 8.68 9.42
N LEU A 42 0.27 9.93 8.98
CA LEU A 42 0.28 11.10 9.86
C LEU A 42 -1.04 11.23 10.64
N ASN A 43 -2.19 11.06 9.97
CA ASN A 43 -3.50 11.05 10.63
C ASN A 43 -3.64 9.90 11.64
N PHE A 44 -3.08 8.73 11.32
CA PHE A 44 -3.07 7.58 12.21
C PHE A 44 -2.20 7.81 13.45
N ILE A 45 -1.03 8.45 13.29
CA ILE A 45 -0.15 8.84 14.39
C ILE A 45 -0.88 9.81 15.32
N ILE A 46 -1.48 10.87 14.78
CA ILE A 46 -2.24 11.85 15.58
C ILE A 46 -3.33 11.15 16.39
N LYS A 47 -4.10 10.26 15.76
CA LYS A 47 -5.13 9.47 16.43
C LYS A 47 -4.57 8.61 17.55
N ARG A 48 -3.51 7.84 17.29
CA ARG A 48 -2.90 6.96 18.30
C ARG A 48 -2.41 7.74 19.50
N ILE A 49 -1.89 8.94 19.28
CA ILE A 49 -1.49 9.84 20.37
C ILE A 49 -2.73 10.26 21.14
N LYS A 50 -3.81 10.70 20.48
CA LYS A 50 -5.09 11.06 21.13
C LYS A 50 -5.69 9.95 22.01
N ASP A 51 -5.43 8.69 21.66
CA ASP A 51 -5.92 7.55 22.42
C ASP A 51 -5.01 7.22 23.63
N LYS A 52 -3.76 7.72 23.65
CA LYS A 52 -2.71 7.34 24.60
C LYS A 52 -2.56 8.37 25.74
N LYS A 53 -3.60 8.46 26.57
CA LYS A 53 -3.58 9.29 27.79
C LYS A 53 -2.80 8.61 28.93
N PRO A 54 -2.17 9.37 29.86
CA PRO A 54 -2.01 10.83 29.89
C PRO A 54 -0.89 11.32 28.96
N TYR A 55 -0.79 12.65 28.76
CA TYR A 55 0.21 13.28 27.89
C TYR A 55 1.21 14.10 28.69
N ASP A 56 2.49 14.06 28.30
CA ASP A 56 3.51 14.96 28.87
C ASP A 56 3.53 16.32 28.16
N THR A 57 3.09 16.35 26.90
CA THR A 57 2.92 17.55 26.07
C THR A 57 1.44 17.84 25.90
N PRO A 58 0.98 19.11 25.94
CA PRO A 58 -0.41 19.44 25.62
C PRO A 58 -0.79 18.84 24.28
N TYR A 59 -1.80 17.96 24.29
CA TYR A 59 -2.18 17.20 23.10
C TYR A 59 -2.43 18.12 21.90
N GLU A 60 -3.07 19.28 22.09
CA GLU A 60 -3.36 20.24 21.02
C GLU A 60 -2.11 20.74 20.26
N LEU A 61 -0.94 20.75 20.90
CA LEU A 61 0.31 21.12 20.24
C LEU A 61 0.83 20.03 19.31
N ILE A 62 0.55 18.75 19.59
CA ILE A 62 1.11 17.62 18.84
C ILE A 62 0.57 17.54 17.40
N PRO A 63 -0.76 17.56 17.13
CA PRO A 63 -1.30 17.67 15.78
C PRO A 63 -0.79 18.91 15.06
N THR A 64 -0.64 20.03 15.76
CA THR A 64 -0.13 21.28 15.19
C THR A 64 1.29 21.11 14.68
N TYR A 65 2.19 20.52 15.48
CA TYR A 65 3.56 20.25 15.04
C TYR A 65 3.63 19.26 13.87
N ILE A 66 2.84 18.19 13.91
CA ILE A 66 2.77 17.19 12.83
C ILE A 66 2.30 17.84 11.53
N ASN A 67 1.23 18.63 11.59
CA ASN A 67 0.65 19.27 10.41
C ASN A 67 1.58 20.33 9.83
N ASN A 68 2.11 21.24 10.65
CA ASN A 68 3.03 22.28 10.21
C ASN A 68 4.28 21.68 9.57
N SER A 69 4.79 20.57 10.14
CA SER A 69 5.93 19.87 9.57
C SER A 69 5.61 19.24 8.22
N ALA A 70 4.42 18.67 8.04
CA ALA A 70 4.04 18.09 6.78
C ALA A 70 3.82 19.19 5.73
N ASP A 71 3.12 20.26 6.09
CA ASP A 71 2.91 21.42 5.24
C ASP A 71 4.23 22.02 4.76
N SER A 72 5.20 22.22 5.66
CA SER A 72 6.50 22.81 5.30
C SER A 72 7.25 21.99 4.25
N HIS A 73 7.20 20.66 4.36
CA HIS A 73 7.90 19.77 3.43
C HIS A 73 7.09 19.48 2.17
N PHE A 74 5.76 19.57 2.24
CA PHE A 74 4.88 19.42 1.09
C PHE A 74 4.83 20.69 0.23
N MET A 75 5.12 21.88 0.76
CA MET A 75 5.17 23.12 -0.03
C MET A 75 6.11 23.01 -1.25
N THR A 76 7.24 22.31 -1.11
CA THR A 76 8.16 22.03 -2.22
C THR A 76 7.52 21.20 -3.34
N TRP A 77 6.42 20.51 -3.02
CA TRP A 77 5.68 19.59 -3.88
C TRP A 77 4.19 19.97 -4.04
N GLY A 78 3.84 21.24 -3.76
CA GLY A 78 2.45 21.68 -3.55
C GLY A 78 1.48 21.49 -4.73
N TYR A 79 1.99 21.18 -5.93
CA TYR A 79 1.18 20.81 -7.09
C TYR A 79 0.73 19.33 -7.08
N VAL A 80 1.44 18.45 -6.37
CA VAL A 80 1.13 17.00 -6.26
C VAL A 80 0.63 16.62 -4.88
N CYS A 81 1.06 17.35 -3.84
CA CYS A 81 0.82 16.99 -2.46
C CYS A 81 0.27 18.13 -1.63
N ASN A 82 -0.86 17.86 -0.97
CA ASN A 82 -1.39 18.70 0.08
C ASN A 82 -1.61 17.85 1.33
N ARG A 83 -1.38 18.46 2.50
CA ARG A 83 -1.70 17.84 3.79
C ARG A 83 -3.22 17.79 3.96
N ASP A 84 -3.77 16.59 4.03
CA ASP A 84 -5.16 16.36 4.44
C ASP A 84 -5.23 16.08 5.94
N SER A 85 -5.16 17.15 6.73
CA SER A 85 -5.17 17.11 8.19
C SER A 85 -6.53 16.77 8.79
N LYS A 86 -7.57 16.64 7.96
CA LYS A 86 -8.89 16.21 8.43
C LYS A 86 -8.81 14.74 8.84
N ILE A 87 -8.76 14.52 10.14
CA ILE A 87 -9.11 13.22 10.71
C ILE A 87 -10.59 13.02 10.39
N SER A 88 -10.89 12.21 9.38
CA SER A 88 -12.27 11.96 8.98
C SER A 88 -13.07 11.41 10.17
N ALA A 89 -14.40 11.59 10.16
CA ALA A 89 -15.29 10.92 11.12
C ALA A 89 -15.10 9.38 11.11
N HIS A 90 -14.52 8.85 10.03
CA HIS A 90 -14.13 7.46 9.83
C HIS A 90 -12.69 7.17 10.23
N SER A 91 -12.15 7.88 11.23
CA SER A 91 -10.76 7.71 11.67
C SER A 91 -10.42 6.29 12.13
N ASP A 92 -11.41 5.51 12.57
CA ASP A 92 -11.27 4.07 12.88
C ASP A 92 -10.89 3.24 11.65
N ASP A 93 -11.21 3.75 10.47
CA ASP A 93 -11.06 3.04 9.22
C ASP A 93 -9.81 3.40 8.45
N ILE A 94 -8.97 4.30 8.96
CA ILE A 94 -7.73 4.72 8.26
C ILE A 94 -6.89 3.50 7.87
N LYS A 95 -6.81 2.49 8.75
CA LYS A 95 -6.13 1.22 8.45
C LYS A 95 -6.82 0.46 7.32
N ASN A 96 -8.15 0.35 7.37
CA ASN A 96 -8.94 -0.38 6.38
C ASN A 96 -8.89 0.31 5.01
N MET A 97 -8.99 1.64 4.99
CA MET A 97 -8.81 2.47 3.79
C MET A 97 -7.44 2.27 3.18
N LYS A 98 -6.36 2.24 3.99
CA LYS A 98 -5.02 1.97 3.49
C LYS A 98 -4.93 0.57 2.86
N LYS A 99 -5.35 -0.47 3.59
CA LYS A 99 -5.33 -1.85 3.08
C LYS A 99 -6.14 -2.00 1.78
N PHE A 100 -7.27 -1.31 1.68
CA PHE A 100 -8.10 -1.33 0.49
C PHE A 100 -7.48 -0.58 -0.69
N ASP A 101 -6.85 0.58 -0.45
CA ASP A 101 -6.08 1.32 -1.46
C ASP A 101 -4.91 0.46 -1.97
N ASP A 102 -4.18 -0.21 -1.07
CA ASP A 102 -3.12 -1.17 -1.42
C ASP A 102 -3.68 -2.34 -2.26
N LEU A 103 -4.84 -2.91 -1.91
CA LEU A 103 -5.48 -3.97 -2.70
C LEU A 103 -5.81 -3.49 -4.13
N CYS A 104 -6.33 -2.28 -4.27
CA CYS A 104 -6.64 -1.71 -5.58
C CYS A 104 -5.36 -1.49 -6.41
N GLU A 105 -4.30 -0.94 -5.80
CA GLU A 105 -2.98 -0.78 -6.45
C GLU A 105 -2.43 -2.12 -6.94
N HIS A 106 -2.42 -3.15 -6.09
CA HIS A 106 -1.95 -4.48 -6.48
C HIS A 106 -2.81 -5.09 -7.60
N THR A 107 -4.12 -4.89 -7.57
CA THR A 107 -5.03 -5.40 -8.61
C THR A 107 -4.76 -4.74 -9.95
N VAL A 108 -4.55 -3.42 -9.98
CA VAL A 108 -4.15 -2.70 -11.20
C VAL A 108 -2.80 -3.18 -11.71
N TYR A 109 -1.83 -3.36 -10.80
CA TYR A 109 -0.52 -3.88 -11.17
C TYR A 109 -0.63 -5.27 -11.81
N ILE A 110 -1.35 -6.21 -11.17
CA ILE A 110 -1.59 -7.55 -11.71
C ILE A 110 -2.26 -7.49 -13.09
N LYS A 111 -3.26 -6.62 -13.25
CA LYS A 111 -3.93 -6.41 -14.54
C LYS A 111 -2.96 -5.95 -15.62
N ASN A 112 -2.02 -5.06 -15.28
CA ASN A 112 -1.04 -4.52 -16.23
C ASN A 112 0.00 -5.56 -16.66
N ILE A 113 0.50 -6.37 -15.72
CA ILE A 113 1.51 -7.41 -16.03
C ILE A 113 0.90 -8.77 -16.38
N PHE A 114 -0.42 -8.85 -16.58
CA PHE A 114 -1.15 -10.11 -16.64
C PHE A 114 -0.62 -11.09 -17.70
N SER A 115 -0.19 -10.59 -18.86
CA SER A 115 0.42 -11.40 -19.92
C SER A 115 1.78 -11.99 -19.52
N GLU A 116 2.56 -11.24 -18.74
CA GLU A 116 3.94 -11.55 -18.33
C GLU A 116 4.04 -12.51 -17.13
N ILE A 117 2.95 -12.67 -16.38
CA ILE A 117 2.89 -13.61 -15.24
C ILE A 117 3.10 -15.04 -15.76
N ASN A 118 4.23 -15.64 -15.39
CA ASN A 118 4.56 -17.04 -15.67
C ASN A 118 4.23 -17.97 -14.49
N SER A 119 4.31 -19.28 -14.71
CA SER A 119 3.96 -20.32 -13.74
C SER A 119 4.70 -20.20 -12.40
N HIS A 120 5.97 -19.77 -12.42
CA HIS A 120 6.84 -19.73 -11.24
C HIS A 120 6.34 -18.72 -10.21
N ASN A 121 6.01 -17.50 -10.66
CA ASN A 121 5.56 -16.42 -9.78
C ASN A 121 4.04 -16.43 -9.58
N CYS A 122 3.29 -17.16 -10.43
CA CYS A 122 1.82 -17.16 -10.40
C CYS A 122 1.25 -17.59 -9.05
N LYS A 123 1.80 -18.66 -8.45
CA LYS A 123 1.32 -19.21 -7.19
C LYS A 123 1.48 -18.21 -6.04
N GLU A 124 2.63 -17.53 -5.98
CA GLU A 124 2.91 -16.55 -4.94
C GLU A 124 2.01 -15.32 -5.06
N ILE A 125 1.90 -14.75 -6.27
CA ILE A 125 1.03 -13.61 -6.55
C ILE A 125 -0.43 -13.95 -6.23
N LYS A 126 -0.89 -15.13 -6.66
CA LYS A 126 -2.24 -15.63 -6.37
C LYS A 126 -2.49 -15.73 -4.87
N ASN A 127 -1.62 -16.43 -4.14
CA ASN A 127 -1.81 -16.63 -2.70
C ASN A 127 -1.83 -15.29 -1.95
N TYR A 128 -0.93 -14.36 -2.31
CA TYR A 128 -0.89 -13.03 -1.74
C TYR A 128 -2.20 -12.27 -1.97
N ILE A 129 -2.69 -12.19 -3.20
CA ILE A 129 -3.90 -11.42 -3.51
C ILE A 129 -5.17 -12.05 -2.92
N GLU A 130 -5.26 -13.39 -2.91
CA GLU A 130 -6.37 -14.11 -2.29
C GLU A 130 -6.42 -13.85 -0.78
N GLN A 131 -5.26 -13.85 -0.10
CA GLN A 131 -5.19 -13.50 1.31
C GLN A 131 -5.68 -12.07 1.56
N LYS A 132 -5.22 -11.09 0.77
CA LYS A 132 -5.65 -9.68 0.91
C LYS A 132 -7.15 -9.50 0.67
N ILE A 133 -7.72 -10.20 -0.31
CA ILE A 133 -9.17 -10.19 -0.53
C ILE A 133 -9.89 -10.78 0.68
N SER A 134 -9.46 -11.94 1.18
CA SER A 134 -10.11 -12.60 2.32
C SER A 134 -10.10 -11.73 3.57
N GLU A 135 -8.98 -11.06 3.88
CA GLU A 135 -8.85 -10.15 5.01
C GLU A 135 -9.81 -8.96 4.96
N LEU A 136 -10.14 -8.51 3.75
CA LEU A 136 -10.90 -7.28 3.55
C LEU A 136 -12.36 -7.52 3.13
N ARG A 137 -12.72 -8.75 2.75
CA ARG A 137 -14.04 -9.10 2.17
C ARG A 137 -15.20 -8.57 2.98
N GLN A 138 -15.20 -8.84 4.28
CA GLN A 138 -16.27 -8.41 5.18
C GLN A 138 -16.31 -6.88 5.38
N ILE A 139 -15.17 -6.20 5.24
CA ILE A 139 -15.01 -4.79 5.58
C ILE A 139 -15.65 -3.89 4.53
N TYR A 140 -15.51 -4.21 3.25
CA TYR A 140 -16.05 -3.36 2.18
C TYR A 140 -17.43 -3.80 1.69
N THR A 141 -17.81 -5.09 1.74
CA THR A 141 -19.16 -5.52 1.29
C THR A 141 -20.31 -4.89 2.07
N THR A 142 -20.04 -4.39 3.29
CA THR A 142 -21.03 -3.71 4.14
C THR A 142 -20.89 -2.19 4.10
N SER A 143 -20.00 -1.63 3.27
CA SER A 143 -19.63 -0.21 3.28
C SER A 143 -19.13 0.28 1.92
N ASP A 144 -19.72 -0.20 0.81
CA ASP A 144 -19.28 0.13 -0.55
C ASP A 144 -19.18 1.64 -0.81
N SER A 145 -20.14 2.43 -0.32
CA SER A 145 -20.15 3.89 -0.50
C SER A 145 -18.92 4.59 0.10
N LYS A 146 -18.37 4.04 1.19
CA LYS A 146 -17.22 4.58 1.92
C LYS A 146 -15.89 4.42 1.18
N TYR A 147 -15.78 3.37 0.36
CA TYR A 147 -14.57 3.06 -0.40
C TYR A 147 -14.66 3.42 -1.88
N SER A 148 -15.82 3.91 -2.33
CA SER A 148 -16.10 4.32 -3.71
C SER A 148 -15.07 5.27 -4.31
N ASN A 149 -14.59 6.26 -3.55
CA ASN A 149 -13.56 7.19 -4.01
C ASN A 149 -12.23 6.49 -4.31
N ILE A 150 -11.86 5.49 -3.51
CA ILE A 150 -10.65 4.69 -3.73
C ILE A 150 -10.82 3.81 -4.97
N LEU A 151 -11.97 3.14 -5.11
CA LEU A 151 -12.29 2.34 -6.31
C LEU A 151 -12.17 3.19 -7.59
N ARG A 152 -12.84 4.35 -7.61
CA ARG A 152 -12.85 5.26 -8.75
C ARG A 152 -11.46 5.78 -9.10
N TYR A 153 -10.61 6.03 -8.11
CA TYR A 153 -9.22 6.45 -8.35
C TYR A 153 -8.45 5.42 -9.20
N TYR A 154 -8.69 4.13 -9.00
CA TYR A 154 -8.07 3.06 -9.78
C TYR A 154 -8.88 2.62 -11.01
N GLY A 155 -9.95 3.35 -11.33
CA GLY A 155 -10.82 3.05 -12.47
C GLY A 155 -11.74 1.84 -12.26
N PHE A 156 -11.95 1.40 -11.01
CA PHE A 156 -12.91 0.34 -10.70
C PHE A 156 -14.31 0.91 -10.45
N THR A 157 -15.34 0.25 -10.98
CA THR A 157 -16.74 0.63 -10.69
C THR A 157 -17.27 0.00 -9.41
N SER A 158 -16.75 -1.17 -9.04
CA SER A 158 -17.22 -1.95 -7.89
C SER A 158 -16.17 -2.96 -7.44
N PHE A 159 -16.36 -3.52 -6.25
CA PHE A 159 -15.54 -4.62 -5.75
C PHE A 159 -15.60 -5.88 -6.64
N SER A 160 -16.68 -6.06 -7.42
CA SER A 160 -16.84 -7.19 -8.33
C SER A 160 -15.77 -7.23 -9.44
N GLU A 161 -15.26 -6.08 -9.88
CA GLU A 161 -14.21 -6.00 -10.89
C GLU A 161 -12.85 -6.48 -10.35
N ILE A 162 -12.59 -6.22 -9.06
CA ILE A 162 -11.40 -6.73 -8.36
C ILE A 162 -11.48 -8.26 -8.31
N ASN A 163 -12.61 -8.82 -7.87
CA ASN A 163 -12.82 -10.27 -7.85
C ASN A 163 -12.65 -10.89 -9.24
N THR A 164 -13.22 -10.26 -10.27
CA THR A 164 -13.10 -10.73 -11.66
C THR A 164 -11.65 -10.78 -12.12
N THR A 165 -10.85 -9.76 -11.76
CA THR A 165 -9.40 -9.75 -12.06
C THR A 165 -8.68 -10.91 -11.39
N VAL A 166 -9.01 -11.18 -10.13
CA VAL A 166 -8.40 -12.28 -9.37
C VAL A 166 -8.84 -13.65 -9.88
N GLU A 167 -10.11 -13.85 -10.26
CA GLU A 167 -10.56 -15.10 -10.88
C GLU A 167 -9.82 -15.37 -12.20
N LYS A 168 -9.60 -14.34 -13.04
CA LYS A 168 -8.78 -14.49 -14.25
C LYS A 168 -7.34 -14.90 -13.93
N LEU A 169 -6.74 -14.34 -12.87
CA LEU A 169 -5.42 -14.74 -12.41
C LEU A 169 -5.41 -16.22 -11.99
N LYS A 170 -6.44 -16.69 -11.28
CA LYS A 170 -6.55 -18.10 -10.88
C LYS A 170 -6.58 -19.02 -12.10
N SER A 171 -7.41 -18.71 -13.10
CA SER A 171 -7.49 -19.50 -14.33
C SER A 171 -6.13 -19.56 -15.04
N LYS A 172 -5.45 -18.42 -15.21
CA LYS A 172 -4.11 -18.38 -15.82
C LYS A 172 -3.09 -19.23 -15.05
N CYS A 173 -3.12 -19.18 -13.72
CA CYS A 173 -2.24 -20.02 -12.90
C CYS A 173 -2.53 -21.52 -13.04
N GLN A 174 -3.76 -21.92 -13.35
CA GLN A 174 -4.13 -23.32 -13.59
C GLN A 174 -3.75 -23.80 -14.99
N GLU A 175 -3.98 -22.99 -16.03
CA GLU A 175 -3.57 -23.29 -17.41
C GLU A 175 -2.07 -23.58 -17.53
N ASN A 176 -1.26 -22.81 -16.81
CA ASN A 176 0.19 -22.98 -16.75
C ASN A 176 0.63 -24.31 -16.11
N ILE A 177 -0.16 -24.88 -15.20
CA ILE A 177 0.10 -26.19 -14.57
C ILE A 177 -0.26 -27.32 -15.55
N ALA A 178 -1.38 -27.17 -16.28
CA ALA A 178 -1.78 -28.15 -17.29
C ALA A 178 -0.83 -28.18 -18.50
N GLY A 179 -0.34 -27.02 -18.95
CA GLY A 179 0.63 -26.92 -20.05
C GLY A 179 2.02 -27.47 -19.71
N THR A 180 2.47 -27.36 -18.45
CA THR A 180 3.73 -27.99 -17.99
C THR A 180 3.58 -29.51 -17.80
N SER A 181 2.41 -29.99 -17.39
CA SER A 181 2.08 -31.41 -17.30
C SER A 181 2.11 -32.12 -18.67
N LEU A 182 1.66 -31.46 -19.73
CA LEU A 182 1.61 -32.05 -21.08
C LEU A 182 2.97 -32.11 -21.79
N ALA A 183 3.96 -31.33 -21.36
CA ALA A 183 5.31 -31.34 -21.92
C ALA A 183 6.28 -32.33 -21.21
N GLY A 184 5.83 -33.03 -20.16
CA GLY A 184 6.66 -33.85 -19.29
C GLY A 184 6.87 -35.32 -19.71
N HIS A 185 6.55 -35.70 -20.95
CA HIS A 185 6.80 -37.05 -21.45
C HIS A 185 7.56 -37.02 -22.77
N GLN A 186 8.85 -36.66 -22.71
CA GLN A 186 9.91 -37.26 -23.53
C GLN A 186 11.29 -36.72 -23.14
N GLY A 187 12.18 -37.63 -22.72
CA GLY A 187 13.62 -37.51 -22.97
C GLY A 187 14.50 -36.89 -21.87
N GLU A 188 15.11 -37.77 -21.08
CA GLU A 188 16.52 -37.77 -20.62
C GLU A 188 17.09 -36.65 -19.71
N MET A 189 17.66 -37.10 -18.58
CA MET A 189 18.65 -36.40 -17.72
C MET A 189 19.95 -36.09 -18.51
N PRO A 190 20.75 -35.03 -18.19
CA PRO A 190 21.41 -34.90 -16.88
C PRO A 190 21.75 -33.48 -16.33
N GLN A 191 21.98 -33.48 -15.01
CA GLN A 191 22.96 -32.77 -14.17
C GLN A 191 23.25 -31.25 -14.26
N TYR A 192 23.16 -30.64 -13.07
CA TYR A 192 24.01 -29.61 -12.43
C TYR A 192 24.45 -28.40 -13.25
N SER A 193 24.09 -27.21 -12.76
CA SER A 193 25.01 -26.37 -11.97
C SER A 193 24.49 -24.94 -11.91
N GLY A 194 24.40 -24.42 -10.69
CA GLY A 194 24.59 -23.01 -10.39
C GLY A 194 23.48 -22.07 -10.85
N LYS A 195 22.71 -21.53 -9.90
CA LYS A 195 22.25 -20.15 -10.05
C LYS A 195 21.85 -19.51 -8.74
N ASN A 196 22.67 -18.53 -8.40
CA ASN A 196 22.28 -17.15 -8.10
C ASN A 196 21.31 -16.96 -6.94
N SER A 197 21.91 -16.54 -5.83
CA SER A 197 21.33 -15.74 -4.77
C SER A 197 20.42 -14.63 -5.33
N SER A 198 19.10 -14.82 -5.21
CA SER A 198 18.11 -13.76 -5.34
C SER A 198 17.98 -13.05 -4.00
N ILE A 199 18.52 -11.84 -3.92
CA ILE A 199 18.27 -10.91 -2.82
C ILE A 199 16.88 -10.29 -3.07
N ILE A 200 15.86 -10.80 -2.39
CA ILE A 200 14.60 -10.09 -2.22
C ILE A 200 14.83 -9.11 -1.06
N ALA A 201 15.11 -7.85 -1.40
CA ALA A 201 15.12 -6.77 -0.42
C ALA A 201 13.68 -6.47 0.00
N VAL A 202 13.26 -7.09 1.11
CA VAL A 202 12.05 -6.71 1.85
C VAL A 202 12.38 -5.44 2.62
N THR A 203 12.07 -4.27 2.06
CA THR A 203 12.06 -3.03 2.85
C THR A 203 10.64 -2.83 3.38
N SER A 204 10.39 -3.42 4.54
CA SER A 204 9.36 -2.93 5.47
C SER A 204 10.04 -1.96 6.42
N LEU A 205 9.63 -0.69 6.35
CA LEU A 205 9.76 0.31 7.41
C LEU A 205 8.62 1.32 7.24
#